data_AF-A0A2M7EKW1-F1
#
_entry.id   AF-A0A2M7EKW1-F1
#
_cell.length_a   1.000
_cell.length_b   1.000
_cell.length_c   1.000
_cell.angle_alpha   90.00
_cell.angle_beta   90.00
_cell.angle_gamma   90.00
#
_symmetry.space_group_name_H-M   'P 1'
#
loop_
_entity.id
_entity.type
_entity.pdbx_description
1 polymer ?
#
loop_
_entity_poly.entity_id
_entity_poly.type
_entity_poly.pdbx_seq_one_letter_code
_entity_poly.pdbx_strand_id
1 'polypeptide(L)'
;MFDSTNFILVRFWSKFINYLPDFFGGLLIVLTGYFVATILKKLLLTILAFSRIDSILNKTKLITQREVRLWEGVLAELVKWTIIILFLIPTLETWGLSKATEVLNQFLFYIPNVIVAVIIGFVGIVI
;
A
#
# COMPACT_ATOMS: atom_id res chain seq x y z
N MET A 1 1.29 -24.63 -44.43
CA MET A 1 0.58 -24.87 -43.15
C MET A 1 1.56 -25.01 -41.99
N PHE A 2 2.65 -25.78 -42.12
CA PHE A 2 3.70 -25.91 -41.09
C PHE A 2 4.46 -24.60 -40.79
N ASP A 3 4.65 -23.73 -41.79
CA ASP A 3 5.36 -22.44 -41.62
C ASP A 3 4.60 -21.46 -40.70
N SER A 4 3.26 -21.51 -40.74
CA SER A 4 2.40 -20.66 -39.90
C SER A 4 2.51 -21.04 -38.42
N THR A 5 2.60 -22.34 -38.10
CA THR A 5 2.76 -22.82 -36.73
C THR A 5 4.12 -22.45 -36.16
N ASN A 6 5.19 -22.65 -36.93
CA ASN A 6 6.54 -22.25 -36.52
C ASN A 6 6.63 -20.74 -36.26
N PHE A 7 5.99 -19.93 -37.09
CA PHE A 7 5.94 -18.48 -36.90
C PHE A 7 5.21 -18.06 -35.61
N ILE A 8 4.11 -18.73 -35.25
CA ILE A 8 3.39 -18.46 -34.01
C ILE A 8 4.25 -18.80 -32.78
N LEU A 9 4.92 -19.96 -32.80
CA LEU A 9 5.79 -20.41 -31.71
C LEU A 9 6.96 -19.46 -31.48
N VAL A 10 7.63 -19.05 -32.57
CA VAL A 10 8.75 -18.08 -32.49
C VAL A 10 8.25 -16.75 -31.94
N ARG A 11 7.11 -16.24 -32.41
CA ARG A 11 6.54 -14.97 -31.90
C ARG A 11 6.16 -15.05 -30.42
N PHE A 12 5.58 -16.15 -29.98
CA PHE A 12 5.27 -16.36 -28.56
C PHE A 12 6.55 -16.36 -27.73
N TRP A 13 7.55 -17.14 -28.13
CA TRP A 13 8.81 -17.25 -27.42
C TRP A 13 9.56 -15.91 -27.35
N SER A 14 9.60 -15.15 -28.45
CA SER A 14 10.18 -13.81 -28.47
C SER A 14 9.44 -12.85 -27.54
N LYS A 15 8.09 -12.84 -27.54
CA LYS A 15 7.32 -12.01 -26.60
C LYS A 15 7.58 -12.40 -25.14
N PHE A 16 7.66 -13.69 -24.86
CA PHE A 16 7.92 -14.19 -23.51
C PHE A 16 9.30 -13.74 -23.01
N ILE A 17 10.36 -13.94 -23.80
CA ILE A 17 11.71 -13.51 -23.43
C ILE A 17 11.79 -11.99 -23.30
N ASN A 18 11.13 -11.24 -24.17
CA ASN A 18 11.13 -9.78 -24.11
C ASN A 18 10.36 -9.23 -22.90
N TYR A 19 9.45 -10.01 -22.31
CA TYR A 19 8.71 -9.64 -21.09
C TYR A 19 9.49 -9.94 -19.80
N LEU A 20 10.49 -10.82 -19.83
CA LEU A 20 11.28 -11.16 -18.63
C LEU A 20 11.92 -9.92 -17.95
N PRO A 21 12.56 -8.99 -18.68
CA PRO A 21 13.11 -7.77 -18.09
C PRO A 21 12.06 -6.95 -17.33
N ASP A 22 10.88 -6.75 -17.93
CA ASP A 22 9.77 -6.00 -17.33
C ASP A 22 9.20 -6.74 -16.11
N PHE A 23 9.11 -8.07 -16.19
CA PHE A 23 8.70 -8.90 -15.06
C PHE A 23 9.60 -8.65 -13.83
N PHE A 24 10.92 -8.76 -14.00
CA PHE A 24 11.89 -8.52 -12.92
C PHE A 24 11.94 -7.04 -12.50
N GLY A 25 11.78 -6.09 -13.44
CA GLY A 25 11.67 -4.67 -13.13
C GLY A 25 10.50 -4.37 -12.21
N GLY A 26 9.30 -4.84 -12.55
CA GLY A 26 8.12 -4.69 -11.70
C GLY A 26 8.25 -5.40 -10.36
N LEU A 27 8.92 -6.56 -10.32
CA LEU A 27 9.22 -7.28 -9.08
C LEU A 27 10.14 -6.48 -8.16
N LEU A 28 11.19 -5.85 -8.69
CA LEU A 28 12.06 -4.96 -7.91
C LEU A 28 11.29 -3.78 -7.35
N ILE A 29 10.43 -3.14 -8.15
CA ILE A 29 9.62 -1.99 -7.72
C ILE A 29 8.72 -2.37 -6.53
N VAL A 30 8.00 -3.49 -6.58
CA VAL A 30 7.10 -3.89 -5.49
C VAL A 30 7.86 -4.27 -4.23
N LEU A 31 9.03 -4.93 -4.37
CA LEU A 31 9.89 -5.25 -3.23
C LEU A 31 10.43 -3.99 -2.56
N THR A 32 10.88 -3.00 -3.34
CA THR A 32 11.29 -1.69 -2.82
C THR A 32 10.13 -1.00 -2.12
N GLY A 33 8.94 -1.00 -2.72
CA GLY A 33 7.74 -0.42 -2.12
C GLY A 33 7.38 -1.03 -0.77
N TYR A 34 7.43 -2.36 -0.66
CA TYR A 34 7.19 -3.07 0.60
C TYR A 34 8.22 -2.68 1.68
N PHE A 35 9.49 -2.57 1.31
CA PHE A 35 10.56 -2.16 2.22
C PHE A 35 10.36 -0.73 2.72
N VAL A 36 10.11 0.21 1.80
CA VAL A 36 9.84 1.63 2.11
C VAL A 36 8.59 1.75 2.99
N ALA A 37 7.50 1.07 2.65
CA ALA A 37 6.26 1.07 3.43
C ALA A 37 6.49 0.58 4.86
N THR A 38 7.30 -0.45 5.04
CA THR A 38 7.62 -1.01 6.37
C THR A 38 8.44 -0.03 7.21
N ILE A 39 9.39 0.69 6.60
CA ILE A 39 10.17 1.72 7.28
C ILE A 39 9.26 2.89 7.70
N LEU A 40 8.44 3.38 6.78
CA LEU A 40 7.52 4.49 7.06
C LEU A 40 6.50 4.13 8.14
N LYS A 41 5.98 2.89 8.16
CA LYS A 41 5.12 2.41 9.24
C LYS A 41 5.83 2.53 10.61
N LYS A 42 7.07 2.05 10.70
CA LYS A 42 7.84 2.10 11.95
C LYS A 42 8.08 3.55 12.38
N LEU A 43 8.48 4.41 11.46
CA LEU A 43 8.67 5.84 11.73
C LEU A 43 7.39 6.49 12.24
N LEU A 44 6.24 6.21 11.61
CA LEU A 44 4.97 6.77 12.04
C LEU A 44 4.59 6.31 13.45
N LEU A 45 4.73 5.01 13.76
CA LEU A 45 4.49 4.50 15.12
C LEU A 45 5.42 5.14 16.15
N THR A 46 6.69 5.36 15.81
CA THR A 46 7.63 6.07 16.69
C THR A 46 7.16 7.50 16.93
N ILE A 47 6.77 8.23 15.88
CA ILE A 47 6.29 9.62 16.01
C ILE A 47 5.00 9.68 16.85
N LEU A 48 4.06 8.76 16.63
CA LEU A 48 2.81 8.68 17.39
C LEU A 48 3.09 8.39 18.88
N ALA A 49 3.98 7.44 19.18
CA ALA A 49 4.36 7.10 20.54
C ALA A 49 5.09 8.24 21.28
N PHE A 50 5.82 9.09 20.57
CA PHE A 50 6.41 10.31 21.13
C PHE A 50 5.40 11.44 21.33
N SER A 51 4.26 11.37 20.64
CA SER A 51 3.20 12.36 20.79
C SER A 51 2.55 12.23 22.17
N ARG A 52 2.31 13.36 22.84
CA ARG A 52 1.75 13.39 24.22
C ARG A 52 0.25 13.03 24.28
N ILE A 53 -0.28 12.37 23.26
CA ILE A 53 -1.70 11.96 23.18
C ILE A 53 -2.07 11.09 24.39
N ASP A 54 -1.15 10.20 24.81
CA ASP A 54 -1.30 9.37 26.01
C ASP A 54 -1.53 10.18 27.30
N SER A 55 -0.89 11.35 27.42
CA SER A 55 -0.97 12.20 28.63
C SER A 55 -2.30 12.94 28.74
N ILE A 56 -2.93 13.26 27.61
CA ILE A 56 -4.21 13.96 27.54
C ILE A 56 -5.36 12.98 27.84
N LEU A 57 -5.28 11.75 27.29
CA LEU A 57 -6.33 10.73 27.40
C LEU A 57 -6.34 10.01 28.76
N ASN A 58 -5.19 9.88 29.44
CA ASN A 58 -5.15 9.32 30.80
C ASN A 58 -5.95 10.15 31.82
N LYS A 59 -6.23 11.43 31.54
CA LYS A 59 -7.00 12.30 32.43
C LYS A 59 -8.51 12.06 32.34
N THR A 60 -9.01 11.51 31.24
CA THR A 60 -10.45 11.36 31.02
C THR A 60 -11.03 10.06 31.56
N LYS A 61 -10.24 9.03 31.93
CA LYS A 61 -10.72 7.68 32.33
C LYS A 61 -11.64 6.96 31.32
N LEU A 62 -11.95 7.59 30.18
CA LEU A 62 -12.88 7.10 29.17
C LEU A 62 -12.24 6.07 28.21
N ILE A 63 -10.90 6.10 28.07
CA ILE A 63 -10.16 5.23 27.14
C ILE A 63 -8.94 4.63 27.81
N THR A 64 -8.69 3.36 27.49
CA THR A 64 -7.47 2.67 27.91
C THR A 64 -6.30 2.97 26.97
N GLN A 65 -5.09 3.00 27.54
CA GLN A 65 -3.83 3.05 26.78
C GLN A 65 -3.73 1.98 25.69
N ARG A 66 -4.39 0.83 25.90
CA ARG A 66 -4.45 -0.25 24.92
C ARG A 66 -5.25 0.14 23.68
N GLU A 67 -6.39 0.80 23.86
CA GLU A 67 -7.24 1.25 22.74
C GLU A 67 -6.52 2.30 21.90
N VAL A 68 -5.84 3.28 22.52
CA VAL A 68 -5.05 4.28 21.79
C VAL A 68 -4.02 3.61 20.88
N ARG A 69 -3.23 2.69 21.43
CA ARG A 69 -2.21 1.94 20.67
C ARG A 69 -2.80 1.08 19.55
N LEU A 70 -4.02 0.56 19.73
CA LEU A 70 -4.72 -0.15 18.65
C LEU A 70 -5.03 0.79 17.48
N TRP A 71 -5.57 1.98 17.76
CA TRP A 71 -5.90 2.98 16.74
C TRP A 71 -4.67 3.57 16.04
N GLU A 72 -3.59 3.82 16.78
CA GLU A 72 -2.28 4.16 16.19
C GLU A 72 -1.79 3.07 15.24
N GLY A 73 -1.97 1.80 15.63
CA GLY A 73 -1.65 0.63 14.81
C GLY A 73 -2.48 0.58 13.52
N VAL A 74 -3.78 0.87 13.60
CA VAL A 74 -4.68 0.94 12.43
C VAL A 74 -4.23 2.04 11.47
N LEU A 75 -3.98 3.26 11.97
CA LEU A 75 -3.48 4.38 11.17
C LEU A 75 -2.14 4.04 10.50
N ALA A 76 -1.22 3.42 11.21
CA ALA A 76 0.07 3.03 10.67
C ALA A 76 -0.02 1.92 9.61
N GLU A 77 -0.93 0.97 9.77
CA GLU A 77 -1.18 -0.05 8.75
C GLU A 77 -1.85 0.56 7.50
N LEU A 78 -2.78 1.50 7.67
CA LEU A 78 -3.38 2.24 6.54
C LEU A 78 -2.33 2.99 5.73
N VAL A 79 -1.41 3.71 6.39
CA VAL A 79 -0.32 4.41 5.71
C VAL A 79 0.57 3.40 4.98
N LYS A 80 0.94 2.28 5.61
CA LYS A 80 1.74 1.23 4.96
C LYS A 80 1.08 0.71 3.69
N TRP A 81 -0.21 0.37 3.72
CA TRP A 81 -0.94 -0.11 2.54
C TRP A 81 -1.06 0.96 1.46
N THR A 82 -1.24 2.22 1.84
CA THR A 82 -1.23 3.35 0.90
C THR A 82 0.10 3.41 0.14
N ILE A 83 1.23 3.31 0.84
CA ILE A 83 2.55 3.30 0.21
C ILE A 83 2.72 2.07 -0.69
N ILE A 84 2.25 0.88 -0.27
CA ILE A 84 2.29 -0.32 -1.12
C ILE A 84 1.50 -0.09 -2.42
N ILE A 85 0.29 0.46 -2.35
CA ILE A 85 -0.54 0.76 -3.53
C ILE A 85 0.17 1.77 -4.46
N LEU A 86 0.83 2.79 -3.90
CA LEU A 86 1.60 3.76 -4.68
C LEU A 86 2.74 3.10 -5.48
N PHE A 87 3.39 2.08 -4.93
CA PHE A 87 4.42 1.31 -5.64
C PHE A 87 3.84 0.23 -6.56
N LEU A 88 2.64 -0.29 -6.27
CA LEU A 88 1.97 -1.23 -7.16
C LEU A 88 1.58 -0.60 -8.49
N ILE A 89 1.24 0.70 -8.53
CA ILE A 89 0.91 1.40 -9.79
C ILE A 89 2.03 1.28 -10.84
N PRO A 90 3.27 1.73 -10.59
CA PRO A 90 4.36 1.61 -11.55
C PRO A 90 4.75 0.14 -11.81
N THR A 91 4.59 -0.77 -10.85
CA THR A 91 4.75 -2.22 -11.09
C THR A 91 3.75 -2.73 -12.13
N LEU A 92 2.47 -2.39 -11.98
CA LEU A 92 1.41 -2.81 -12.91
C LEU A 92 1.56 -2.16 -14.27
N GLU A 93 2.01 -0.90 -14.33
CA GLU A 93 2.33 -0.22 -15.59
C GLU A 93 3.48 -0.92 -16.33
N THR A 94 4.53 -1.32 -15.59
CA THR A 94 5.65 -2.09 -16.14
C THR A 94 5.19 -3.45 -16.67
N TRP A 95 4.23 -4.10 -16.00
CA TRP A 95 3.63 -5.36 -16.47
C TRP A 95 2.52 -5.18 -17.52
N GLY A 96 2.24 -3.94 -17.96
CA GLY A 96 1.22 -3.66 -18.97
C GLY A 96 -0.23 -3.84 -18.50
N LEU A 97 -0.48 -3.86 -17.18
CA LEU A 97 -1.77 -4.11 -16.56
C LEU A 97 -2.58 -2.82 -16.34
N SER A 98 -2.84 -2.09 -17.43
CA SER A 98 -3.48 -0.76 -17.41
C SER A 98 -4.82 -0.72 -16.65
N LYS A 99 -5.64 -1.77 -16.77
CA LYS A 99 -6.92 -1.85 -16.04
C LYS A 99 -6.77 -2.03 -14.54
N ALA A 100 -5.75 -2.77 -14.10
CA ALA A 100 -5.44 -2.88 -12.68
C ALA A 100 -4.91 -1.54 -12.14
N THR A 101 -4.09 -0.84 -12.92
CA THR A 101 -3.61 0.52 -12.59
C THR A 101 -4.76 1.51 -12.44
N GLU A 102 -5.75 1.50 -13.32
CA GLU A 102 -6.93 2.36 -13.25
C GLU A 102 -7.70 2.14 -11.94
N VAL A 103 -7.90 0.88 -11.56
CA VAL A 103 -8.55 0.50 -10.29
C VAL A 103 -7.74 1.00 -9.09
N LEU A 104 -6.41 0.80 -9.06
CA LEU A 104 -5.58 1.28 -7.94
C LEU A 104 -5.58 2.81 -7.80
N ASN A 105 -5.59 3.54 -8.92
CA ASN A 105 -5.72 4.99 -8.88
C ASN A 105 -7.05 5.43 -8.26
N GLN A 106 -8.15 4.75 -8.59
CA GLN A 106 -9.44 5.00 -7.93
C GLN A 106 -9.34 4.74 -6.42
N PHE A 107 -8.72 3.64 -6.00
CA PHE A 107 -8.48 3.35 -4.57
C PHE A 107 -7.72 4.46 -3.85
N LEU A 108 -6.71 5.08 -4.49
CA LEU A 108 -5.96 6.19 -3.88
C LEU A 108 -6.84 7.40 -3.55
N PHE A 109 -7.84 7.71 -4.37
CA PHE A 109 -8.78 8.80 -4.08
C PHE A 109 -9.69 8.52 -2.88
N TYR A 110 -9.86 7.25 -2.49
CA TYR A 110 -10.59 6.90 -1.27
C TYR A 110 -9.74 6.98 -0.01
N ILE A 111 -8.40 6.99 -0.11
CA ILE A 111 -7.51 7.01 1.05
C ILE A 111 -7.77 8.21 1.99
N PRO A 112 -7.94 9.46 1.49
CA PRO A 112 -8.30 10.58 2.36
C PRO A 112 -9.57 10.31 3.18
N ASN A 113 -10.61 9.76 2.54
CA ASN A 113 -11.87 9.44 3.20
C ASN A 113 -11.71 8.33 4.24
N VAL A 114 -10.89 7.31 3.97
CA VAL A 114 -10.58 6.23 4.92
C VAL A 114 -9.82 6.76 6.13
N ILE A 115 -8.85 7.67 5.92
CA ILE A 115 -8.13 8.32 7.03
C ILE A 115 -9.10 9.13 7.90
N VAL A 116 -9.99 9.91 7.28
CA VAL A 116 -11.02 10.67 8.00
C VAL A 116 -11.94 9.73 8.78
N ALA A 117 -12.38 8.62 8.19
CA ALA A 117 -13.22 7.63 8.87
C ALA A 117 -12.54 7.04 10.11
N VAL A 118 -11.24 6.74 10.04
CA VAL A 118 -10.47 6.25 11.19
C VAL A 118 -10.32 7.31 12.28
N ILE A 119 -10.08 8.57 11.90
CA ILE A 119 -10.02 9.68 12.86
C ILE A 119 -11.38 9.87 13.55
N ILE A 120 -12.48 9.87 12.81
CA ILE A 120 -13.83 9.99 13.37
C ILE A 120 -14.13 8.80 14.29
N GLY A 121 -13.79 7.57 13.87
CA GLY A 121 -13.96 6.38 14.69
C GLY A 121 -13.18 6.45 16.00
N PHE A 122 -11.95 6.94 15.96
CA PHE A 122 -11.15 7.19 17.17
C PHE A 122 -11.81 8.23 18.07
N VAL A 123 -12.18 9.40 17.53
CA VAL A 123 -12.81 10.50 18.29
C VAL A 123 -14.14 10.08 18.90
N GLY A 124 -14.96 9.30 18.19
CA GLY A 124 -16.26 8.83 18.67
C GLY A 124 -16.20 7.86 19.84
N ILE A 125 -15.05 7.22 20.08
CA ILE A 125 -14.81 6.38 21.29
C ILE A 125 -14.29 7.24 22.44
N VAL A 126 -13.61 8.36 22.14
CA VAL A 126 -13.00 9.24 23.14
C VAL A 126 -14.05 10.08 23.88
N ILE A 127 -15.13 10.44 23.19
CA ILE A 127 -16.24 11.28 23.69
C ILE A 127 -17.33 10.39 24.29
#